data_AF-A0A6C0BM35-F1
#
_entry.id   AF-A0A6C0BM35-F1
#
_cell.length_a   1.000
_cell.length_b   1.000
_cell.length_c   1.000
_cell.angle_alpha   90.00
_cell.angle_beta   90.00
_cell.angle_gamma   90.00
#
_symmetry.space_group_name_H-M   'P 1'
#
loop_
_entity.id
_entity.type
_entity.pdbx_description
1 polymer ?
#
loop_
_entity_poly.entity_id
_entity_poly.type
_entity_poly.pdbx_seq_one_letter_code
_entity_poly.pdbx_strand_id
1 'polypeptide(L)'
;MENPNERQCDVCGVKKNIDNYRKYTNQDNSFSRTCKKCLNEQDKLRKKNLRRKKAETLIFICEKCGQGKALKDFAKLKKYYKRKICLVCYPGFVTEQKTEWCRQESATNINYRLKKSLAARLRTVLTKTTHTMSYIGCNIQYLREWFEYNFTPEMSWDNYGSYWSIDHVIPVRHFDLTNEAEKLKCWNWSNLVPVSAKYNSAKRNNIDHNQIIRTIEKLEKFKEEGSTTKWFSGMGGLSPPIAPALLSWKDRAMGEHGSPTS
;
A
#
# COMPACT_ATOMS: atom_id res chain seq x y z
N MET A 1 -49.26 -34.56 39.68
CA MET A 1 -49.64 -33.19 40.08
C MET A 1 -49.12 -32.25 39.00
N GLU A 2 -50.00 -31.62 38.23
CA GLU A 2 -49.57 -30.67 37.20
C GLU A 2 -49.14 -29.36 37.86
N ASN A 3 -47.94 -28.86 37.54
CA ASN A 3 -47.46 -27.57 38.03
C ASN A 3 -48.33 -26.45 37.42
N PRO A 4 -49.10 -25.68 38.22
CA PRO A 4 -50.03 -24.67 37.70
C PRO A 4 -49.31 -23.52 36.96
N ASN A 5 -47.99 -23.42 37.12
CA ASN A 5 -47.14 -22.41 36.48
C ASN A 5 -46.43 -22.90 35.23
N GLU A 6 -46.77 -24.07 34.67
CA GLU A 6 -46.18 -24.59 33.44
C GLU A 6 -47.18 -24.68 32.30
N ARG A 7 -46.73 -24.30 31.10
CA ARG A 7 -47.49 -24.37 29.86
C ARG A 7 -46.69 -25.09 28.78
N GLN A 8 -47.39 -25.86 27.95
CA GLN A 8 -46.81 -26.49 26.77
C GLN A 8 -46.79 -25.52 25.59
N CYS A 9 -45.66 -25.44 24.88
CA CYS A 9 -45.51 -24.55 23.72
C CYS A 9 -46.06 -25.21 22.45
N ASP A 10 -46.98 -24.55 21.74
CA ASP A 10 -47.56 -25.06 20.48
C ASP A 10 -46.53 -25.38 19.38
N VAL A 11 -45.35 -24.77 19.43
CA VAL A 11 -44.33 -24.87 18.37
C VAL A 11 -43.26 -25.91 18.68
N CYS A 12 -42.76 -25.95 19.92
CA CYS A 12 -41.69 -26.89 20.28
C CYS A 12 -42.18 -28.07 21.12
N GLY A 13 -43.45 -28.11 21.52
CA GLY A 13 -44.03 -29.18 22.32
C GLY A 13 -43.53 -29.28 23.78
N VAL A 14 -42.54 -28.49 24.17
CA VAL A 14 -41.91 -28.54 25.51
C VAL A 14 -42.75 -27.77 26.54
N LYS A 15 -42.99 -28.39 27.71
CA LYS A 15 -43.55 -27.73 28.91
C LYS A 15 -42.52 -26.79 29.53
N LYS A 16 -42.89 -25.53 29.76
CA LYS A 16 -42.03 -24.48 30.31
C LYS A 16 -42.82 -23.61 31.28
N ASN A 17 -42.14 -22.98 32.23
CA ASN A 17 -42.75 -22.01 33.12
C ASN A 17 -43.43 -20.86 32.32
N ILE A 18 -44.59 -20.37 32.79
CA ILE A 18 -45.37 -19.25 32.24
C ILE A 18 -44.52 -18.00 31.94
N ASP A 19 -43.45 -17.74 32.68
CA ASP A 19 -42.51 -16.64 32.46
C ASP A 19 -41.80 -16.71 31.11
N ASN A 20 -41.71 -17.92 30.54
CA ASN A 20 -41.18 -18.13 29.20
C ASN A 20 -42.18 -17.78 28.08
N TYR A 21 -43.37 -17.28 28.41
CA TYR A 21 -44.40 -16.89 27.46
C TYR A 21 -44.67 -15.39 27.56
N ARG A 22 -45.07 -14.77 26.45
CA ARG A 22 -45.39 -13.34 26.41
C ARG A 22 -46.77 -13.12 27.03
N LYS A 23 -46.90 -12.22 28.01
CA LYS A 23 -48.18 -11.78 28.59
C LYS A 23 -48.71 -10.58 27.79
N TYR A 24 -49.97 -10.59 27.35
CA TYR A 24 -50.56 -9.55 26.50
C TYR A 24 -51.37 -8.51 27.28
N THR A 25 -52.10 -8.94 28.31
CA THR A 25 -52.88 -8.10 29.23
C THR A 25 -52.62 -8.51 30.67
N ASN A 26 -53.00 -7.68 31.64
CA ASN A 26 -52.79 -8.01 33.06
C ASN A 26 -53.69 -9.12 33.60
N GLN A 27 -54.73 -9.48 32.84
CA GLN A 27 -55.67 -10.55 33.17
C GLN A 27 -54.98 -11.90 33.31
N ASP A 28 -55.55 -12.75 34.17
CA ASP A 28 -55.13 -14.13 34.32
C ASP A 28 -55.30 -14.87 32.99
N ASN A 29 -54.37 -15.79 32.70
CA ASN A 29 -54.34 -16.59 31.48
C ASN A 29 -54.05 -15.85 30.15
N SER A 30 -53.73 -14.55 30.17
CA SER A 30 -53.38 -13.73 28.98
C SER A 30 -51.95 -13.97 28.46
N PHE A 31 -51.51 -15.23 28.43
CA PHE A 31 -50.19 -15.62 27.93
C PHE A 31 -50.28 -16.22 26.53
N SER A 32 -49.29 -15.92 25.70
CA SER A 32 -49.07 -16.56 24.40
C SER A 32 -49.08 -18.09 24.52
N ARG A 33 -49.60 -18.77 23.49
CA ARG A 33 -49.51 -20.24 23.36
C ARG A 33 -48.13 -20.72 22.92
N THR A 34 -47.35 -19.82 22.31
CA THR A 34 -45.98 -20.08 21.88
C THR A 34 -45.00 -19.41 22.83
N CYS A 35 -43.97 -20.14 23.27
CA CYS A 35 -42.94 -19.60 24.15
C CYS A 35 -42.12 -18.49 23.45
N LYS A 36 -41.59 -17.54 24.23
CA LYS A 36 -40.76 -16.41 23.80
C LYS A 36 -39.62 -16.85 22.87
N LYS A 37 -38.96 -17.98 23.18
CA LYS A 37 -37.89 -18.55 22.33
C LYS A 37 -38.40 -18.88 20.93
N CYS A 38 -39.50 -19.60 20.81
CA CYS A 38 -40.09 -19.98 19.52
C CYS A 38 -40.60 -18.75 18.74
N LEU A 39 -41.24 -17.79 19.43
CA LEU A 39 -41.65 -16.52 18.82
C LEU A 39 -40.44 -15.75 18.25
N ASN A 40 -39.34 -15.68 18.99
CA ASN A 40 -38.12 -15.01 18.54
C ASN A 40 -37.51 -15.68 17.30
N GLU A 41 -37.46 -17.02 17.25
CA GLU A 41 -36.97 -17.74 16.08
C GLU A 41 -37.86 -17.55 14.85
N GLN A 42 -39.19 -17.59 15.03
CA GLN A 42 -40.14 -17.27 13.96
C GLN A 42 -39.97 -15.83 13.46
N ASP A 43 -39.78 -14.85 14.36
CA ASP A 43 -39.54 -13.45 13.95
C ASP A 43 -38.20 -13.26 13.23
N LYS A 44 -37.13 -13.97 13.65
CA LYS A 44 -35.86 -14.02 12.91
C LYS A 44 -36.07 -14.55 11.49
N LEU A 45 -36.80 -15.65 11.33
CA LEU A 45 -37.11 -16.23 10.02
C LEU A 45 -37.95 -15.28 9.16
N ARG A 46 -38.99 -14.67 9.74
CA ARG A 46 -39.83 -13.67 9.08
C ARG A 46 -38.99 -12.48 8.58
N LYS A 47 -38.15 -11.91 9.43
CA LYS A 47 -37.24 -10.80 9.07
C LYS A 47 -36.23 -11.21 7.99
N LYS A 48 -35.68 -12.42 8.05
CA LYS A 48 -34.80 -12.98 7.01
C LYS A 48 -35.52 -13.08 5.67
N ASN A 49 -36.73 -13.64 5.66
CA ASN A 49 -37.54 -13.79 4.45
C ASN A 49 -37.94 -12.43 3.86
N LEU A 50 -38.28 -11.46 4.71
CA LEU A 50 -38.61 -10.10 4.26
C LEU A 50 -37.40 -9.40 3.60
N ARG A 51 -36.20 -9.56 4.17
CA ARG A 51 -34.95 -9.04 3.59
C ARG A 51 -34.63 -9.71 2.26
N ARG A 52 -34.79 -11.04 2.16
CA ARG A 52 -34.60 -11.80 0.91
C ARG A 52 -35.58 -11.33 -0.17
N LYS A 53 -36.87 -11.29 0.14
CA LYS A 53 -37.91 -10.81 -0.78
C LYS A 53 -37.57 -9.40 -1.28
N LYS A 54 -37.24 -8.48 -0.37
CA LYS A 54 -36.81 -7.12 -0.76
C LYS A 54 -35.59 -7.12 -1.70
N ALA A 55 -34.58 -7.96 -1.43
CA ALA A 55 -33.39 -8.04 -2.27
C ALA A 55 -33.68 -8.59 -3.68
N GLU A 56 -34.69 -9.45 -3.80
CA GLU A 56 -35.11 -10.06 -5.07
C GLU A 56 -36.09 -9.18 -5.86
N THR A 57 -37.02 -8.50 -5.19
CA THR A 57 -38.10 -7.75 -5.86
C THR A 57 -37.76 -6.30 -6.12
N LEU A 58 -36.87 -5.69 -5.33
CA LEU A 58 -36.54 -4.28 -5.49
C LEU A 58 -35.51 -4.12 -6.61
N ILE A 59 -35.92 -3.45 -7.69
CA ILE A 59 -35.09 -3.22 -8.87
C ILE A 59 -34.43 -1.85 -8.80
N PHE A 60 -33.13 -1.79 -9.11
CA PHE A 60 -32.37 -0.55 -9.27
C PHE A 60 -31.68 -0.54 -10.64
N ILE A 61 -31.42 0.66 -11.16
CA ILE A 61 -30.63 0.85 -12.38
C ILE A 61 -29.16 0.89 -12.02
N CYS A 62 -28.34 0.12 -12.74
CA CYS A 62 -26.90 0.19 -12.60
C CYS A 62 -26.34 1.42 -13.30
N GLU A 63 -25.61 2.27 -12.57
CA GLU A 63 -25.02 3.50 -13.11
C GLU A 63 -23.93 3.27 -14.16
N LYS A 64 -23.40 2.04 -14.27
CA LYS A 64 -22.35 1.71 -15.24
C LYS A 64 -22.90 1.16 -16.55
N CYS A 65 -23.82 0.21 -16.48
CA CYS A 65 -24.36 -0.44 -17.69
C CYS A 65 -25.78 0.01 -18.06
N GLY A 66 -26.42 0.87 -17.25
CA GLY A 66 -27.79 1.34 -17.47
C GLY A 66 -28.88 0.28 -17.27
N GLN A 67 -28.53 -0.96 -16.94
CA GLN A 67 -29.49 -2.05 -16.81
C GLN A 67 -30.19 -2.07 -15.46
N GLY A 68 -31.50 -2.28 -15.46
CA GLY A 68 -32.30 -2.58 -14.27
C GLY A 68 -32.02 -3.99 -13.75
N LYS A 69 -31.62 -4.13 -12.49
CA LYS A 69 -31.33 -5.42 -11.84
C LYS A 69 -31.91 -5.46 -10.44
N ALA A 70 -32.13 -6.67 -9.90
CA ALA A 70 -32.56 -6.83 -8.52
C ALA A 70 -31.48 -6.35 -7.55
N LEU A 71 -31.86 -5.83 -6.39
CA LEU A 71 -30.93 -5.31 -5.37
C LEU A 71 -29.87 -6.35 -4.95
N LYS A 72 -30.20 -7.64 -4.97
CA LYS A 72 -29.25 -8.74 -4.70
C LYS A 72 -28.05 -8.75 -5.66
N ASP A 73 -28.21 -8.24 -6.88
CA ASP A 73 -27.20 -8.23 -7.94
C ASP A 73 -26.33 -6.95 -7.91
N PHE A 74 -26.43 -6.15 -6.85
CA PHE A 74 -25.63 -4.95 -6.64
C PHE A 74 -24.50 -5.17 -5.63
N ALA A 75 -23.34 -4.58 -5.93
CA ALA A 75 -22.20 -4.60 -5.03
C ALA A 75 -22.51 -3.81 -3.74
N LYS A 76 -22.09 -4.37 -2.60
CA LYS A 76 -22.16 -3.69 -1.31
C LYS A 76 -20.99 -2.74 -1.18
N LEU A 77 -21.16 -1.53 -1.73
CA LEU A 77 -20.11 -0.52 -1.65
C LEU A 77 -20.00 0.07 -0.24
N LYS A 78 -18.77 0.44 0.15
CA LYS A 78 -18.52 1.20 1.37
C LYS A 78 -19.26 2.55 1.31
N LYS A 79 -19.60 3.11 2.49
CA LYS A 79 -20.47 4.30 2.65
C LYS A 79 -20.10 5.50 1.76
N TYR A 80 -18.82 5.70 1.48
CA TYR A 80 -18.32 6.82 0.69
C TYR A 80 -18.58 6.69 -0.80
N TYR A 81 -18.79 5.47 -1.32
CA TYR A 81 -18.96 5.28 -2.75
C TYR A 81 -20.36 5.54 -3.26
N LYS A 82 -21.40 5.65 -2.40
CA LYS A 82 -22.85 5.97 -2.63
C LYS A 82 -23.55 5.49 -3.94
N ARG A 83 -22.88 4.76 -4.82
CA ARG A 83 -23.27 4.45 -6.19
C ARG A 83 -23.91 3.08 -6.29
N LYS A 84 -24.76 2.90 -7.29
CA LYS A 84 -25.44 1.64 -7.63
C LYS A 84 -24.71 0.95 -8.77
N ILE A 85 -23.72 0.13 -8.42
CA ILE A 85 -22.96 -0.68 -9.38
C ILE A 85 -23.32 -2.15 -9.22
N CYS A 86 -23.72 -2.80 -10.33
CA CYS A 86 -24.02 -4.23 -10.31
C CYS A 86 -22.75 -5.07 -10.13
N LEU A 87 -22.90 -6.29 -9.62
CA LEU A 87 -21.77 -7.20 -9.33
C LEU A 87 -20.90 -7.48 -10.56
N VAL A 88 -21.51 -7.56 -11.75
CA VAL A 88 -20.79 -7.74 -13.03
C VAL A 88 -19.92 -6.52 -13.37
N CYS A 89 -20.46 -5.32 -13.16
CA CYS A 89 -19.78 -4.06 -13.45
C CYS A 89 -18.74 -3.68 -12.39
N TYR A 90 -18.87 -4.24 -11.18
CA TYR A 90 -18.11 -3.81 -10.01
C TYR A 90 -16.59 -3.99 -10.15
N PRO A 91 -16.04 -5.12 -10.64
CA PRO A 91 -14.60 -5.27 -10.84
C PRO A 91 -14.01 -4.21 -11.78
N GLY A 92 -14.69 -3.94 -12.90
CA GLY A 92 -14.28 -2.90 -13.84
C GLY A 92 -14.35 -1.50 -13.22
N PHE A 93 -15.43 -1.20 -12.49
CA PHE A 93 -15.57 0.07 -11.77
C PHE A 93 -14.45 0.30 -10.75
N VAL A 94 -14.11 -0.71 -9.95
CA VAL A 94 -13.02 -0.60 -8.97
C VAL A 94 -11.67 -0.39 -9.68
N THR A 95 -11.46 -1.07 -10.80
CA THR A 95 -10.24 -0.93 -11.61
C THR A 95 -10.12 0.47 -12.20
N GLU A 96 -11.20 1.04 -12.73
CA GLU A 96 -11.26 2.42 -13.23
C GLU A 96 -10.94 3.42 -12.11
N GLN A 97 -11.61 3.29 -10.96
CA GLN A 97 -11.36 4.16 -9.80
C GLN A 97 -9.89 4.09 -9.33
N LYS A 98 -9.31 2.89 -9.28
CA LYS A 98 -7.91 2.70 -8.91
C LYS A 98 -6.98 3.31 -9.95
N THR A 99 -7.29 3.14 -11.23
CA THR A 99 -6.49 3.68 -12.34
C THR A 99 -6.49 5.20 -12.31
N GLU A 100 -7.66 5.80 -12.12
CA GLU A 100 -7.83 7.25 -12.00
C GLU A 100 -7.10 7.80 -10.77
N TRP A 101 -7.28 7.16 -9.61
CA TRP A 101 -6.52 7.54 -8.41
C TRP A 101 -5.01 7.45 -8.64
N CYS A 102 -4.52 6.36 -9.24
CA CYS A 102 -3.09 6.22 -9.56
C CYS A 102 -2.61 7.31 -10.55
N ARG A 103 -3.44 7.71 -11.52
CA ARG A 103 -3.13 8.76 -12.50
C ARG A 103 -3.03 10.11 -11.80
N GLN A 104 -4.01 10.47 -10.98
CA GLN A 104 -4.03 11.71 -10.20
C GLN A 104 -2.85 11.78 -9.24
N GLU A 105 -2.62 10.70 -8.47
CA GLU A 105 -1.50 10.62 -7.54
C GLU A 105 -0.15 10.70 -8.25
N SER A 106 -0.03 10.14 -9.46
CA SER A 106 1.17 10.29 -10.29
C SER A 106 1.35 11.71 -10.84
N ALA A 107 0.30 12.52 -10.92
CA ALA A 107 0.40 13.90 -11.41
C ALA A 107 0.77 14.87 -10.29
N THR A 108 0.26 14.65 -9.07
CA THR A 108 0.37 15.62 -7.96
C THR A 108 1.38 15.22 -6.90
N ASN A 109 1.64 13.92 -6.71
CA ASN A 109 2.49 13.43 -5.61
C ASN A 109 3.82 12.89 -6.13
N ILE A 110 4.87 13.69 -5.98
CA ILE A 110 6.22 13.33 -6.43
C ILE A 110 6.79 12.12 -5.69
N ASN A 111 6.50 11.98 -4.39
CA ASN A 111 6.92 10.84 -3.59
C ASN A 111 6.27 9.54 -4.10
N TYR A 112 5.02 9.62 -4.58
CA TYR A 112 4.36 8.49 -5.22
C TYR A 112 5.03 8.12 -6.56
N ARG A 113 5.32 9.10 -7.42
CA ARG A 113 6.04 8.90 -8.69
C ARG A 113 7.40 8.22 -8.48
N LEU A 114 8.20 8.73 -7.54
CA LEU A 114 9.50 8.18 -7.17
C LEU A 114 9.40 6.74 -6.69
N LYS A 115 8.53 6.46 -5.71
CA LYS A 115 8.29 5.09 -5.20
C LYS A 115 7.92 4.13 -6.32
N LYS A 116 7.03 4.55 -7.23
CA LYS A 116 6.56 3.71 -8.34
C LYS A 116 7.69 3.41 -9.31
N SER A 117 8.50 4.40 -9.65
CA SER A 117 9.69 4.24 -10.52
C SER A 117 10.71 3.27 -9.92
N LEU A 118 11.12 3.50 -8.66
CA LEU A 118 12.06 2.62 -7.94
C LEU A 118 11.53 1.19 -7.83
N ALA A 119 10.25 1.03 -7.47
CA ALA A 119 9.63 -0.28 -7.35
C ALA A 119 9.51 -0.99 -8.71
N ALA A 120 9.24 -0.26 -9.79
CA ALA A 120 9.25 -0.83 -11.14
C ALA A 120 10.64 -1.34 -11.51
N ARG A 121 11.68 -0.53 -11.31
CA ARG A 121 13.07 -0.94 -11.59
C ARG A 121 13.49 -2.15 -10.77
N LEU A 122 13.23 -2.14 -9.46
CA LEU A 122 13.54 -3.28 -8.59
C LEU A 122 12.84 -4.56 -9.04
N ARG A 123 11.55 -4.51 -9.42
CA ARG A 123 10.83 -5.70 -9.90
C ARG A 123 11.41 -6.26 -11.21
N THR A 124 11.99 -5.41 -12.05
CA THR A 124 12.63 -5.87 -13.30
C THR A 124 13.99 -6.52 -13.08
N VAL A 125 14.65 -6.26 -11.96
CA VAL A 125 16.04 -6.69 -11.72
C VAL A 125 16.14 -7.75 -10.62
N LEU A 126 15.27 -7.69 -9.60
CA LEU A 126 15.33 -8.53 -8.41
C LEU A 126 14.01 -9.26 -8.16
N THR A 127 14.11 -10.53 -7.73
CA THR A 127 13.06 -11.17 -6.94
C THR A 127 13.15 -10.62 -5.52
N LYS A 128 12.19 -9.77 -5.17
CA LYS A 128 12.22 -9.05 -3.90
C LYS A 128 11.86 -9.96 -2.71
N THR A 129 12.65 -9.88 -1.66
CA THR A 129 12.39 -10.53 -0.36
C THR A 129 11.75 -9.57 0.66
N THR A 130 11.86 -8.26 0.43
CA THR A 130 11.31 -7.21 1.30
C THR A 130 10.70 -6.03 0.52
N HIS A 131 10.19 -5.02 1.22
CA HIS A 131 9.59 -3.83 0.63
C HIS A 131 10.63 -2.94 -0.05
N THR A 132 10.21 -2.15 -1.05
CA THR A 132 11.13 -1.33 -1.86
C THR A 132 11.99 -0.40 -1.01
N MET A 133 11.39 0.30 -0.05
CA MET A 133 12.12 1.29 0.76
C MET A 133 13.16 0.65 1.69
N SER A 134 13.02 -0.64 2.01
CA SER A 134 14.04 -1.37 2.77
C SER A 134 15.33 -1.53 1.97
N TYR A 135 15.24 -1.75 0.65
CA TYR A 135 16.42 -1.77 -0.24
C TYR A 135 17.03 -0.37 -0.40
N ILE A 136 16.18 0.65 -0.51
CA ILE A 136 16.63 2.05 -0.62
C ILE A 136 17.35 2.50 0.66
N GLY A 137 16.99 1.96 1.83
CA GLY A 137 17.67 2.26 3.09
C GLY A 137 17.32 3.62 3.70
N CYS A 138 16.30 4.31 3.19
CA CYS A 138 15.73 5.52 3.77
C CYS A 138 14.23 5.63 3.42
N ASN A 139 13.54 6.60 4.03
CA ASN A 139 12.17 6.92 3.62
C ASN A 139 12.16 7.75 2.32
N ILE A 140 11.00 7.83 1.66
CA ILE A 140 10.92 8.49 0.35
C ILE A 140 11.19 9.99 0.40
N GLN A 141 10.82 10.64 1.51
CA GLN A 141 10.99 12.08 1.68
C GLN A 141 12.48 12.41 1.82
N TYR A 142 13.22 11.59 2.57
CA TYR A 142 14.69 11.69 2.65
C TYR A 142 15.37 11.52 1.28
N LEU A 143 14.95 10.51 0.50
CA LEU A 143 15.49 10.33 -0.86
C LEU A 143 15.18 11.51 -1.78
N ARG A 144 13.98 12.08 -1.65
CA ARG A 144 13.57 13.26 -2.41
C ARG A 144 14.46 14.45 -2.08
N GLU A 145 14.68 14.73 -0.79
CA GLU A 145 15.57 15.80 -0.33
C GLU A 145 17.01 15.59 -0.81
N TRP A 146 17.51 14.34 -0.78
CA TRP A 146 18.81 13.99 -1.34
C TRP A 146 18.88 14.29 -2.84
N PHE A 147 17.84 13.98 -3.62
CA PHE A 147 17.83 14.32 -5.05
C PHE A 147 17.75 15.83 -5.27
N GLU A 148 16.91 16.56 -4.54
CA GLU A 148 16.81 18.02 -4.61
C GLU A 148 18.16 18.69 -4.28
N TYR A 149 18.89 18.20 -3.28
CA TYR A 149 20.24 18.67 -2.95
C TYR A 149 21.25 18.42 -4.08
N ASN A 150 21.01 17.40 -4.90
CA ASN A 150 21.87 17.04 -6.03
C ASN A 150 21.47 17.68 -7.35
N PHE A 151 20.32 18.36 -7.44
CA PHE A 151 19.86 18.97 -8.68
C PHE A 151 20.82 20.04 -9.20
N THR A 152 20.98 20.06 -10.52
CA THR A 152 21.54 21.22 -11.22
C THR A 152 20.44 22.26 -11.43
N PRO A 153 20.77 23.52 -11.77
CA PRO A 153 19.77 24.56 -12.03
C PRO A 153 18.72 24.18 -13.08
N GLU A 154 19.05 23.27 -14.00
CA GLU A 154 18.17 22.78 -15.06
C GLU A 154 17.28 21.60 -14.62
N MET A 155 17.51 21.00 -13.45
CA MET A 155 16.74 19.86 -12.95
C MET A 155 15.58 20.30 -12.08
N SER A 156 14.40 19.74 -12.36
CA SER A 156 13.21 19.91 -11.54
C SER A 156 12.36 18.64 -11.54
N TRP A 157 11.40 18.54 -10.63
CA TRP A 157 10.50 17.37 -10.61
C TRP A 157 9.57 17.28 -11.83
N ASP A 158 9.34 18.41 -12.51
CA ASP A 158 8.50 18.48 -13.71
C ASP A 158 9.20 17.83 -14.91
N ASN A 159 10.53 17.92 -14.97
CA ASN A 159 11.34 17.32 -16.03
C ASN A 159 11.98 15.97 -15.64
N TYR A 160 11.51 15.35 -14.55
CA TYR A 160 11.90 13.98 -14.18
C TYR A 160 11.42 12.95 -15.22
N GLY A 161 12.37 12.21 -15.79
CA GLY A 161 12.15 11.18 -16.80
C GLY A 161 12.30 11.69 -18.24
N SER A 162 12.20 13.01 -18.46
CA SER A 162 12.44 13.64 -19.76
C SER A 162 13.84 14.26 -19.84
N TYR A 163 14.22 15.07 -18.85
CA TYR A 163 15.53 15.74 -18.81
C TYR A 163 16.55 14.96 -17.98
N TRP A 164 16.14 14.47 -16.80
CA TRP A 164 17.02 13.74 -15.89
C TRP A 164 16.39 12.41 -15.44
N SER A 165 17.25 11.51 -14.97
CA SER A 165 16.88 10.18 -14.50
C SER A 165 17.72 9.79 -13.29
N ILE A 166 17.30 8.75 -12.57
CA ILE A 166 18.04 8.20 -11.43
C ILE A 166 19.15 7.31 -11.97
N ASP A 167 20.40 7.64 -11.63
CA ASP A 167 21.59 6.84 -11.93
C ASP A 167 22.09 6.12 -10.68
N HIS A 168 22.75 4.97 -10.90
CA HIS A 168 23.51 4.31 -9.85
C HIS A 168 24.96 4.77 -9.98
N VAL A 169 25.48 5.48 -8.98
CA VAL A 169 26.85 6.02 -8.99
C VAL A 169 27.86 4.91 -9.27
N ILE A 170 27.76 3.80 -8.53
CA ILE A 170 28.35 2.52 -8.90
C ILE A 170 27.29 1.73 -9.67
N PRO A 171 27.53 1.40 -10.96
CA PRO A 171 26.56 0.69 -11.78
C PRO A 171 26.21 -0.69 -11.23
N VAL A 172 24.95 -1.11 -11.43
CA VAL A 172 24.40 -2.40 -10.97
C VAL A 172 25.27 -3.60 -11.35
N ARG A 173 25.95 -3.56 -12.52
CA ARG A 173 26.80 -4.66 -13.01
C ARG A 173 27.95 -5.05 -12.07
N HIS A 174 28.31 -4.17 -11.15
CA HIS A 174 29.45 -4.35 -10.24
C HIS A 174 29.06 -4.93 -8.89
N PHE A 175 27.78 -5.29 -8.70
CA PHE A 175 27.28 -5.90 -7.49
C PHE A 175 26.85 -7.35 -7.75
N ASP A 176 27.12 -8.23 -6.79
CA ASP A 176 26.61 -9.59 -6.81
C ASP A 176 25.14 -9.63 -6.36
N LEU A 177 24.23 -9.70 -7.33
CA LEU A 177 22.80 -9.74 -7.06
C LEU A 177 22.29 -11.09 -6.55
N THR A 178 23.15 -12.07 -6.31
CA THR A 178 22.77 -13.28 -5.56
C THR A 178 22.88 -13.06 -4.05
N ASN A 179 23.71 -12.09 -3.63
CA ASN A 179 23.96 -11.74 -2.24
C ASN A 179 23.01 -10.61 -1.76
N GLU A 180 22.28 -10.83 -0.67
CA GLU A 180 21.34 -9.83 -0.14
C GLU A 180 22.02 -8.54 0.36
N ALA A 181 23.21 -8.63 0.96
CA ALA A 181 23.92 -7.44 1.41
C ALA A 181 24.39 -6.57 0.23
N GLU A 182 24.82 -7.19 -0.87
CA GLU A 182 25.19 -6.48 -2.10
C GLU A 182 23.98 -5.85 -2.79
N LYS A 183 22.79 -6.50 -2.76
CA LYS A 183 21.53 -5.86 -3.18
C LYS A 183 21.23 -4.61 -2.35
N LEU A 184 21.37 -4.69 -1.02
CA LEU A 184 21.12 -3.52 -0.17
C LEU A 184 22.10 -2.37 -0.46
N LYS A 185 23.38 -2.68 -0.72
CA LYS A 185 24.38 -1.68 -1.11
C LYS A 185 24.06 -1.04 -2.46
N CYS A 186 23.74 -1.84 -3.47
CA CYS A 186 23.51 -1.37 -4.82
C CYS A 186 22.31 -0.40 -4.91
N TRP A 187 21.21 -0.69 -4.23
CA TRP A 187 20.00 0.14 -4.27
C TRP A 187 19.93 1.19 -3.15
N ASN A 188 20.93 1.26 -2.28
CA ASN A 188 20.96 2.24 -1.21
C ASN A 188 20.87 3.67 -1.77
N TRP A 189 20.13 4.54 -1.09
CA TRP A 189 19.93 5.94 -1.48
C TRP A 189 21.24 6.68 -1.75
N SER A 190 22.32 6.37 -1.02
CA SER A 190 23.62 7.00 -1.22
C SER A 190 24.27 6.63 -2.55
N ASN A 191 23.94 5.47 -3.12
CA ASN A 191 24.38 5.06 -4.46
C ASN A 191 23.46 5.58 -5.57
N LEU A 192 22.39 6.30 -5.24
CA LEU A 192 21.43 6.84 -6.21
C LEU A 192 21.59 8.35 -6.32
N VAL A 193 21.69 8.87 -7.54
CA VAL A 193 21.78 10.32 -7.80
C VAL A 193 20.96 10.74 -9.02
N PRO A 194 20.42 11.96 -9.05
CA PRO A 194 19.84 12.52 -10.26
C PRO A 194 20.96 12.94 -11.22
N VAL A 195 20.86 12.50 -12.47
CA VAL A 195 21.76 12.93 -13.55
C VAL A 195 20.96 13.19 -14.82
N SER A 196 21.49 14.01 -15.74
CA SER A 196 20.84 14.21 -17.03
C SER A 196 20.67 12.86 -17.76
N ALA A 197 19.55 12.68 -18.44
CA ALA A 197 19.25 11.43 -19.15
C ALA A 197 20.31 11.14 -20.23
N LYS A 198 20.83 12.20 -20.87
CA LYS A 198 21.96 12.12 -21.81
C LYS A 198 23.22 11.55 -21.16
N TYR A 199 23.59 12.03 -19.97
CA TYR A 199 24.75 11.51 -19.24
C TYR A 199 24.52 10.05 -18.83
N ASN A 200 23.37 9.70 -18.26
CA ASN A 200 23.06 8.33 -17.85
C ASN A 200 23.19 7.34 -19.02
N SER A 201 22.62 7.72 -20.18
CA SER A 201 22.71 6.92 -21.40
C SER A 201 24.15 6.75 -21.91
N ALA A 202 24.99 7.77 -21.78
CA ALA A 202 26.40 7.72 -22.17
C ALA A 202 27.26 6.89 -21.19
N LYS A 203 27.04 7.05 -19.88
CA LYS A 203 27.76 6.33 -18.82
C LYS A 203 27.54 4.81 -18.91
N ARG A 204 26.32 4.38 -19.25
CA ARG A 204 25.92 2.97 -19.34
C ARG A 204 26.25 2.23 -18.03
N ASN A 205 27.20 1.30 -18.10
CA ASN A 205 27.60 0.48 -16.97
C ASN A 205 29.01 0.82 -16.46
N ASN A 206 29.62 1.90 -16.97
CA ASN A 206 30.99 2.27 -16.63
C ASN A 206 31.05 3.07 -15.32
N ILE A 207 32.17 2.94 -14.63
CA ILE A 207 32.46 3.71 -13.42
C ILE A 207 32.97 5.08 -13.84
N ASP A 208 32.37 6.13 -13.29
CA ASP A 208 32.86 7.50 -13.40
C ASP A 208 33.43 7.92 -12.05
N HIS A 209 34.75 7.93 -11.95
CA HIS A 209 35.46 8.28 -10.71
C HIS A 209 35.17 9.72 -10.28
N ASN A 210 35.02 10.65 -11.21
CA ASN A 210 34.67 12.04 -10.89
C ASN A 210 33.26 12.15 -10.33
N GLN A 211 32.33 11.30 -10.78
CA GLN A 211 30.99 11.23 -10.19
C GLN A 211 31.05 10.65 -8.77
N ILE A 212 31.85 9.60 -8.53
CA ILE A 212 32.03 9.02 -7.19
C ILE A 212 32.56 10.07 -6.22
N ILE A 213 33.65 10.77 -6.57
CA ILE A 213 34.26 11.78 -5.71
C ILE A 213 33.24 12.88 -5.36
N ARG A 214 32.58 13.46 -6.37
CA ARG A 214 31.55 14.49 -6.17
C ARG A 214 30.37 14.01 -5.33
N THR A 215 29.95 12.76 -5.51
CA THR A 215 28.86 12.17 -4.71
C THR A 215 29.26 12.08 -3.24
N ILE A 216 30.49 11.63 -2.95
CA ILE A 216 30.98 11.47 -1.58
C ILE A 216 31.09 12.83 -0.88
N GLU A 217 31.65 13.84 -1.54
CA GLU A 217 31.70 15.20 -1.00
C GLU A 217 30.31 15.75 -0.68
N LYS A 218 29.34 15.54 -1.58
CA LYS A 218 27.94 15.95 -1.34
C LYS A 218 27.27 15.15 -0.22
N LEU A 219 27.57 13.86 -0.09
CA LEU A 219 27.04 13.01 0.98
C LEU A 219 27.53 13.49 2.35
N GLU A 220 28.79 13.89 2.46
CA GLU A 220 29.36 14.46 3.70
C GLU A 220 28.65 15.76 4.08
N LYS A 221 28.54 16.71 3.13
CA LYS A 221 27.85 17.98 3.36
C LYS A 221 26.36 17.82 3.68
N PHE A 222 25.65 16.95 2.96
CA PHE A 222 24.22 16.72 3.20
C PHE A 222 23.93 16.15 4.61
N LYS A 223 24.89 15.45 5.22
CA LYS A 223 24.76 14.97 6.61
C LYS A 223 24.91 16.10 7.62
N GLU A 224 25.77 17.07 7.35
CA GLU A 224 26.06 18.20 8.24
C GLU A 224 24.99 19.30 8.14
N GLU A 225 24.60 19.64 6.92
CA GLU A 225 23.66 20.72 6.59
C GLU A 225 22.19 20.29 6.78
N GLY A 226 21.94 18.98 6.79
CA GLY A 226 20.72 18.36 7.28
C GLY A 226 19.62 18.16 6.24
N SER A 227 19.14 16.92 6.17
CA SER A 227 17.77 16.60 5.73
C SER A 227 16.78 17.10 6.79
N THR A 228 15.66 17.67 6.35
CA THR A 228 14.60 18.12 7.28
C THR A 228 13.86 16.95 7.94
N THR A 229 14.00 15.75 7.37
CA THR A 229 13.46 14.51 7.94
C THR A 229 14.45 13.81 8.86
N LYS A 230 14.14 13.76 10.16
CA LYS A 230 14.81 12.89 11.14
C LYS A 230 14.35 11.44 10.91
N TRP A 231 15.09 10.67 10.12
CA TRP A 231 14.84 9.23 9.95
C TRP A 231 15.56 8.37 11.01
N PHE A 232 16.43 8.97 11.82
CA PHE A 232 17.18 8.28 12.87
C PHE A 232 16.42 8.24 14.19
N SER A 233 15.35 7.46 14.24
CA SER A 233 14.67 7.09 15.48
C SER A 233 14.25 5.63 15.38
N GLY A 234 15.21 4.72 15.63
CA GLY A 234 14.91 3.28 15.63
C GLY A 234 16.00 2.34 16.14
N MET A 235 17.29 2.65 15.95
CA MET A 235 18.40 1.90 16.57
C MET A 235 19.55 2.87 16.81
N GLY A 236 19.88 3.10 18.09
CA GLY A 236 21.03 3.85 18.61
C GLY A 236 21.75 4.81 17.66
N GLY A 237 21.31 6.08 17.64
CA GLY A 237 22.18 7.28 17.60
C GLY A 237 23.32 7.39 16.58
N LEU A 238 23.38 6.56 15.55
CA LEU A 238 24.43 6.61 14.53
C LEU A 238 23.79 6.77 13.17
N SER A 239 24.17 7.83 12.47
CA SER A 239 24.00 7.94 11.02
C SER A 239 24.45 6.62 10.38
N PRO A 240 23.69 6.01 9.46
CA PRO A 240 24.14 4.91 8.67
C PRO A 240 25.50 5.32 8.12
N PRO A 241 26.55 4.51 8.33
CA PRO A 241 27.83 4.80 7.71
C PRO A 241 27.56 5.01 6.22
N ILE A 242 28.34 5.91 5.57
CA ILE A 242 28.38 5.96 4.10
C ILE A 242 28.36 4.51 3.64
N ALA A 243 27.42 4.12 2.77
CA ALA A 243 27.26 2.72 2.41
C ALA A 243 28.67 2.19 2.13
N PRO A 244 29.18 1.20 2.89
CA PRO A 244 30.60 0.81 2.86
C PRO A 244 31.11 0.55 1.44
N ALA A 245 30.20 0.23 0.52
CA ALA A 245 30.40 0.24 -0.92
C ALA A 245 31.06 1.53 -1.46
N LEU A 246 30.47 2.72 -1.31
CA LEU A 246 31.01 3.95 -1.94
C LEU A 246 32.40 4.31 -1.43
N LEU A 247 32.66 4.11 -0.14
CA LEU A 247 34.01 4.25 0.44
C LEU A 247 34.97 3.21 -0.12
N SER A 248 34.58 1.92 -0.17
CA SER A 248 35.43 0.87 -0.75
C SER A 248 35.74 1.10 -2.24
N TRP A 249 34.84 1.73 -2.99
CA TRP A 249 35.06 2.09 -4.38
C TRP A 249 35.88 3.37 -4.52
N LYS A 250 35.80 4.32 -3.57
CA LYS A 250 36.73 5.47 -3.47
C LYS A 250 38.15 4.96 -3.25
N ASP A 251 38.35 4.00 -2.34
CA ASP A 251 39.67 3.46 -2.04
C ASP A 251 40.26 2.69 -3.23
N ARG A 252 39.43 1.93 -3.97
CA ARG A 252 39.84 1.27 -5.23
C ARG A 252 40.20 2.29 -6.33
N ALA A 253 39.39 3.34 -6.48
CA ALA A 253 39.64 4.42 -7.43
C ALA A 253 40.94 5.19 -7.14
N MET A 254 41.26 5.39 -5.86
CA MET A 254 42.48 6.07 -5.43
C MET A 254 43.71 5.15 -5.50
N GLY A 255 43.52 3.82 -5.41
CA GLY A 255 44.58 2.82 -5.52
C GLY A 255 45.09 2.55 -6.95
N GLU A 256 44.27 2.77 -7.98
CA GLU A 256 44.69 2.61 -9.38
C GLU A 256 45.67 3.69 -9.87
N HIS A 257 45.88 4.77 -9.12
CA HIS A 257 46.92 5.77 -9.37
C HIS A 257 48.28 5.46 -8.71
N GLY A 258 48.40 4.33 -8.00
CA GLY A 258 49.58 3.93 -7.24
C GLY A 258 50.23 2.64 -7.74
N SER A 259 50.69 2.60 -9.00
CA SER A 259 51.68 1.60 -9.44
C SER A 259 52.53 2.22 -10.55
N PRO A 260 53.79 2.61 -10.27
CA PRO A 260 54.75 2.85 -11.33
C PRO A 260 55.02 1.50 -12.00
N THR A 261 54.84 1.45 -13.31
CA THR A 261 55.38 0.38 -14.15
C THR A 261 56.88 0.23 -13.83
N SER A 262 57.25 -0.92 -13.25
CA SER A 262 58.63 -1.43 -13.25
C SER A 262 58.99 -1.94 -14.63
#